data_AF-A0A8D0FFP9-F1
#
_entry.id   AF-A0A8D0FFP9-F1
#
_cell.length_a   1.000
_cell.length_b   1.000
_cell.length_c   1.000
_cell.angle_alpha   90.00
_cell.angle_beta   90.00
_cell.angle_gamma   90.00
#
_symmetry.space_group_name_H-M   'P 1'
#
loop_
_entity.id
_entity.type
_entity.pdbx_description
1 polymer ?
#
loop_
_entity_poly.entity_id
_entity_poly.type
_entity_poly.pdbx_seq_one_letter_code
_entity_poly.pdbx_strand_id
1 'polypeptide(L)'
;FSTLFLPKLSVLFLVVNTDDGPRALTLEDYLNGNFQYKTFFPYWVSDNEYLHQSAEDDIILYNVEMNYPTTIMTNSTMKQVNASNYVLSSDKYFIALESNYSKVIILIYCLMKFLVSFSILLIVVAIDKCFLVLF
;
A
#
# COMPACT_ATOMS: atom_id res chain seq x y z
N PHE A 1 14.01 -52.37 -12.30
CA PHE A 1 13.05 -51.33 -12.70
C PHE A 1 11.87 -51.34 -11.74
N SER A 2 11.97 -50.64 -10.62
CA SER A 2 10.85 -50.40 -9.71
C SER A 2 10.53 -48.91 -9.75
N THR A 3 9.57 -48.54 -10.59
CA THR A 3 9.01 -47.19 -10.63
C THR A 3 8.19 -46.96 -9.38
N LEU A 4 8.70 -46.11 -8.48
CA LEU A 4 7.95 -45.53 -7.37
C LEU A 4 6.85 -44.64 -7.96
N PHE A 5 5.60 -45.12 -7.88
CA PHE A 5 4.41 -44.36 -8.25
C PHE A 5 4.09 -43.41 -7.09
N LEU A 6 4.56 -42.16 -7.17
CA LEU A 6 4.09 -41.11 -6.26
C LEU A 6 2.62 -40.81 -6.61
N PRO A 7 1.69 -40.86 -5.65
CA PRO A 7 0.33 -40.39 -5.91
C PRO A 7 0.40 -38.90 -6.25
N LYS A 8 0.06 -38.56 -7.49
CA LYS A 8 0.02 -37.18 -7.96
C LYS A 8 -1.11 -36.47 -7.22
N LEU A 9 -0.76 -35.68 -6.21
CA LEU A 9 -1.69 -34.77 -5.55
C LEU A 9 -1.98 -33.62 -6.51
N SER A 10 -3.14 -33.64 -7.16
CA SER A 10 -3.63 -32.53 -7.98
C SER A 10 -4.63 -31.72 -7.17
N VAL A 11 -4.23 -30.51 -6.76
CA VAL A 11 -5.13 -29.52 -6.15
C VAL A 11 -5.85 -28.78 -7.28
N LEU A 12 -7.18 -28.90 -7.33
CA LEU A 12 -8.02 -28.17 -8.28
C LEU A 12 -8.60 -26.94 -7.56
N PHE A 13 -8.31 -25.75 -8.07
CA PHE A 13 -8.88 -24.49 -7.58
C PHE A 13 -10.12 -24.15 -8.41
N LEU A 14 -11.29 -24.11 -7.77
CA LEU A 14 -12.57 -23.76 -8.38
C LEU A 14 -13.01 -22.35 -7.97
N VAL A 15 -13.46 -21.58 -8.94
CA VAL A 15 -14.11 -20.27 -8.79
C VAL A 15 -15.62 -20.52 -8.74
N VAL A 16 -16.27 -20.08 -7.65
CA VAL A 16 -17.70 -20.37 -7.38
C VAL A 16 -18.64 -19.22 -7.80
N ASN A 17 -18.11 -18.03 -8.09
CA ASN A 17 -18.89 -16.82 -8.40
C ASN A 17 -19.13 -16.60 -9.90
N THR A 18 -19.54 -17.63 -10.63
CA THR A 18 -19.92 -17.50 -12.05
C THR A 18 -21.37 -17.92 -12.27
N ASP A 19 -22.10 -17.16 -13.10
CA ASP A 19 -23.51 -17.41 -13.43
C ASP A 19 -23.73 -18.82 -14.04
N ASP A 20 -22.66 -19.38 -14.64
CA ASP A 20 -22.63 -20.71 -15.26
C ASP A 20 -22.22 -21.86 -14.29
N GLY A 21 -22.13 -21.58 -12.98
CA GLY A 21 -21.70 -22.56 -11.97
C GLY A 21 -20.17 -22.64 -11.78
N PRO A 22 -19.67 -23.51 -10.89
CA PRO A 22 -18.26 -23.51 -10.50
C PRO A 22 -17.33 -23.84 -11.69
N ARG A 23 -16.35 -22.99 -11.96
CA ARG A 23 -15.36 -23.21 -13.03
C ARG A 23 -13.94 -23.30 -12.49
N ALA A 24 -13.03 -23.92 -13.23
CA ALA A 24 -11.61 -23.91 -12.87
C ALA A 24 -11.02 -22.49 -12.98
N LEU A 25 -10.09 -22.17 -12.07
CA LEU A 25 -9.28 -20.95 -12.15
C LEU A 25 -8.44 -20.98 -13.43
N THR A 26 -8.53 -19.94 -14.26
CA THR A 26 -7.74 -19.85 -15.48
C THR A 26 -6.46 -19.06 -15.23
N LEU A 27 -5.47 -19.21 -16.12
CA LEU A 27 -4.26 -18.38 -16.08
C LEU A 27 -4.59 -16.89 -16.25
N GLU A 28 -5.60 -16.58 -17.06
CA GLU A 28 -6.07 -15.21 -17.26
C GLU A 28 -6.62 -14.59 -15.97
N ASP A 29 -7.38 -15.34 -15.17
CA ASP A 29 -7.85 -14.85 -13.86
C ASP A 29 -6.69 -14.51 -12.93
N TYR A 30 -5.64 -15.32 -12.96
CA TYR A 30 -4.44 -15.13 -12.15
C TYR A 30 -3.65 -13.91 -12.60
N LEU A 31 -3.43 -13.75 -13.91
CA LEU A 31 -2.65 -12.65 -14.47
C LEU A 31 -3.38 -11.31 -14.39
N ASN A 32 -4.70 -11.30 -14.59
CA ASN A 32 -5.52 -10.08 -14.48
C ASN A 32 -5.78 -9.70 -13.03
N GLY A 33 -5.50 -10.59 -12.08
CA GLY A 33 -5.72 -10.34 -10.67
C GLY A 33 -7.21 -10.15 -10.33
N ASN A 34 -8.10 -10.88 -11.01
CA ASN A 34 -9.54 -10.86 -10.75
C ASN A 34 -9.88 -11.29 -9.32
N PHE A 35 -9.02 -12.12 -8.72
CA PHE A 35 -9.17 -12.62 -7.36
C PHE A 35 -8.01 -12.13 -6.49
N GLN A 36 -8.11 -10.89 -6.01
CA GLN A 36 -7.17 -10.32 -5.06
C GLN A 36 -7.81 -10.22 -3.68
N TYR A 37 -7.10 -10.72 -2.67
CA TYR A 37 -7.46 -10.48 -1.29
C TYR A 37 -7.05 -9.05 -0.91
N LYS A 38 -7.92 -8.34 -0.21
CA LYS A 38 -7.57 -7.04 0.36
C LYS A 38 -6.77 -7.28 1.63
N THR A 39 -5.62 -6.63 1.73
CA THR A 39 -4.85 -6.57 2.98
C THR A 39 -5.08 -5.25 3.67
N PHE A 40 -5.00 -5.26 4.99
CA PHE A 40 -5.06 -4.06 5.79
C PHE A 40 -3.87 -4.06 6.74
N PHE A 41 -2.91 -3.19 6.47
CA PHE A 41 -1.73 -2.99 7.29
C PHE A 41 -1.79 -1.58 7.90
N PRO A 42 -2.21 -1.43 9.17
CA PRO A 42 -2.23 -0.13 9.82
C PRO A 42 -0.81 0.39 10.00
N TYR A 43 -0.57 1.64 9.59
CA TYR A 43 0.70 2.30 9.83
C TYR A 43 0.64 3.01 11.19
N TRP A 44 1.14 2.35 12.22
CA TRP A 44 1.12 2.88 13.59
C TRP A 44 2.04 4.10 13.74
N VAL A 45 1.46 5.20 14.22
CA VAL A 45 2.20 6.45 14.54
C VAL A 45 2.38 6.60 16.04
N SER A 46 1.45 6.05 16.81
CA SER A 46 1.43 6.01 18.28
C SER A 46 0.80 4.69 18.72
N ASP A 47 0.79 4.41 20.01
CA ASP A 47 0.18 3.20 20.58
C ASP A 47 -1.33 3.09 20.26
N ASN A 48 -1.98 4.25 20.11
CA ASN A 48 -3.44 4.34 19.98
C ASN A 48 -3.89 4.92 18.62
N GLU A 49 -2.96 5.21 17.72
CA GLU A 49 -3.28 5.88 16.47
C GLU A 49 -2.51 5.26 15.30
N TYR A 50 -3.24 4.99 14.23
CA TYR A 50 -2.67 4.50 12.99
C TYR A 50 -3.16 5.29 11.79
N LEU A 51 -2.35 5.30 10.74
CA LEU A 51 -2.70 5.82 9.44
C LEU A 51 -3.20 4.71 8.53
N HIS A 52 -4.17 5.05 7.72
CA HIS A 52 -4.57 4.25 6.57
C HIS A 52 -5.10 5.16 5.46
N GLN A 53 -5.11 4.62 4.25
CA GLN A 53 -5.72 5.30 3.11
C GLN A 53 -7.19 4.90 2.99
N SER A 54 -8.08 5.86 2.79
CA SER A 54 -9.50 5.63 2.57
C SER A 54 -9.75 5.11 1.15
N ALA A 55 -10.99 4.70 0.87
CA ALA A 55 -11.42 4.33 -0.49
C ALA A 55 -11.39 5.51 -1.48
N GLU A 56 -11.35 6.75 -0.98
CA GLU A 56 -11.29 7.98 -1.78
C GLU A 56 -9.85 8.49 -1.98
N ASP A 57 -8.86 7.69 -1.58
CA ASP A 57 -7.43 8.00 -1.55
C ASP A 57 -7.01 9.10 -0.55
N ASP A 58 -7.85 9.38 0.45
CA ASP A 58 -7.51 10.31 1.53
C ASP A 58 -6.67 9.62 2.61
N ILE A 59 -5.80 10.38 3.26
CA ILE A 59 -4.97 9.89 4.38
C ILE A 59 -5.72 10.16 5.69
N ILE A 60 -6.12 9.08 6.35
CA ILE A 60 -6.90 9.11 7.58
C ILE A 60 -6.03 8.67 8.77
N LEU A 61 -5.99 9.51 9.80
CA LEU A 61 -5.50 9.13 11.12
C LEU A 61 -6.66 8.63 11.96
N TYR A 62 -6.58 7.37 12.34
CA TYR A 62 -7.60 6.71 13.14
C TYR A 62 -7.14 6.59 14.59
N ASN A 63 -7.91 7.16 15.51
CA ASN A 63 -7.69 6.93 16.93
C ASN A 63 -8.54 5.74 17.41
N VAL A 64 -7.89 4.70 17.92
CA VAL A 64 -8.55 3.44 18.31
C VAL A 64 -9.35 3.55 19.61
N GLU A 65 -8.96 4.44 20.53
CA GLU A 65 -9.65 4.62 21.81
C GLU A 65 -10.93 5.43 21.65
N MET A 66 -10.85 6.52 20.89
CA MET A 66 -12.00 7.42 20.66
C MET A 66 -12.89 6.96 19.52
N ASN A 67 -12.44 5.96 18.75
CA ASN A 67 -13.12 5.47 17.55
C ASN A 67 -13.41 6.60 16.55
N TYR A 68 -12.48 7.56 16.44
CA TYR A 68 -12.65 8.81 15.72
C TYR A 68 -11.62 8.93 14.59
N PRO A 69 -12.07 8.89 13.31
CA PRO A 69 -11.20 9.14 12.16
C PRO A 69 -11.01 10.63 11.94
N THR A 70 -9.77 11.06 11.72
CA THR A 70 -9.42 12.42 11.31
C THR A 70 -8.77 12.40 9.94
N THR A 71 -9.31 13.14 8.98
CA THR A 71 -8.66 13.32 7.67
C THR A 71 -7.49 14.27 7.82
N ILE A 72 -6.27 13.75 7.66
CA ILE A 72 -5.04 14.55 7.74
C ILE A 72 -4.73 15.20 6.40
N MET A 73 -4.99 14.49 5.30
CA MET A 73 -4.68 14.97 3.97
C MET A 73 -5.67 14.41 2.96
N THR A 74 -6.11 15.27 2.04
CA THR A 74 -7.01 14.92 0.95
C THR A 74 -6.26 14.39 -0.26
N ASN A 75 -6.94 13.59 -1.08
CA ASN A 75 -6.41 13.00 -2.30
C ASN A 75 -5.90 14.04 -3.31
N SER A 76 -6.42 15.27 -3.27
CA SER A 76 -6.05 16.35 -4.18
C SER A 76 -4.58 16.73 -4.03
N THR A 77 -4.09 16.78 -2.79
CA THR A 77 -2.69 17.10 -2.48
C THR A 77 -1.77 15.96 -2.93
N MET A 78 -2.18 14.71 -2.70
CA MET A 78 -1.46 13.52 -3.16
C MET A 78 -1.32 13.49 -4.69
N LYS A 79 -2.42 13.78 -5.40
CA LYS A 79 -2.45 13.84 -6.87
C LYS A 79 -1.61 14.98 -7.43
N GLN A 80 -1.58 16.14 -6.75
CA GLN A 80 -0.79 17.29 -7.18
C GLN A 80 0.70 16.96 -7.31
N VAL A 81 1.25 16.14 -6.40
CA VAL A 81 2.65 15.71 -6.42
C VAL A 81 2.86 14.30 -6.99
N ASN A 82 1.78 13.67 -7.47
CA ASN A 82 1.75 12.27 -7.91
C ASN A 82 2.43 11.30 -6.92
N ALA A 83 2.10 11.45 -5.63
CA ALA A 83 2.69 10.64 -4.57
C ALA A 83 2.09 9.24 -4.51
N SER A 84 2.97 8.23 -4.43
CA SER A 84 2.59 6.82 -4.29
C SER A 84 2.64 6.34 -2.84
N ASN A 85 3.35 7.07 -1.97
CA ASN A 85 3.53 6.69 -0.57
C ASN A 85 3.63 7.95 0.31
N TYR A 86 3.44 7.77 1.61
CA TYR A 86 3.47 8.86 2.58
C TYR A 86 4.05 8.41 3.92
N VAL A 87 4.66 9.34 4.64
CA VAL A 87 5.20 9.13 5.99
C VAL A 87 4.85 10.34 6.85
N LEU A 88 4.11 10.11 7.92
CA LEU A 88 3.81 11.16 8.90
C LEU A 88 4.97 11.27 9.90
N SER A 89 5.34 12.50 10.21
CA SER A 89 6.27 12.81 11.31
C SER A 89 5.71 12.36 12.66
N SER A 90 6.59 11.98 13.59
CA SER A 90 6.19 11.55 14.93
C SER A 90 5.47 12.65 15.72
N ASP A 91 5.78 13.92 15.44
CA ASP A 91 5.16 15.10 16.06
C ASP A 91 3.87 15.54 15.35
N LYS A 92 3.50 14.87 14.25
CA LYS A 92 2.30 15.12 13.43
C LYS A 92 2.23 16.54 12.83
N TYR A 93 3.34 17.29 12.80
CA TYR A 93 3.36 18.63 12.20
C TYR A 93 3.70 18.60 10.71
N PHE A 94 4.35 17.53 10.26
CA PHE A 94 4.78 17.34 8.89
C PHE A 94 4.38 15.98 8.33
N ILE A 95 4.13 15.94 7.04
CA ILE A 95 4.00 14.69 6.28
C ILE A 95 4.91 14.75 5.07
N ALA A 96 5.67 13.67 4.87
CA ALA A 96 6.51 13.49 3.71
C ALA A 96 5.74 12.67 2.67
N LEU A 97 5.58 13.21 1.47
CA LEU A 97 4.97 12.54 0.34
C LEU A 97 6.08 12.05 -0.58
N GLU A 98 6.05 10.76 -0.90
CA GLU A 98 7.05 10.12 -1.76
C GLU A 98 6.46 9.93 -3.15
N SER A 99 7.14 10.48 -4.14
CA SER A 99 6.81 10.32 -5.56
C SER A 99 8.03 9.94 -6.38
N ASN A 100 7.79 9.62 -7.66
CA ASN A 100 8.82 9.21 -8.60
C ASN A 100 9.68 8.04 -8.06
N TYR A 101 9.01 6.97 -7.64
CA TYR A 101 9.68 5.76 -7.18
C TYR A 101 10.36 5.04 -8.33
N SER A 102 11.69 4.89 -8.23
CA SER A 102 12.49 4.09 -9.15
C SER A 102 13.27 3.02 -8.40
N LYS A 103 12.99 1.75 -8.73
CA LYS A 103 13.72 0.61 -8.20
C LYS A 103 14.99 0.40 -9.01
N VAL A 104 16.15 0.46 -8.34
CA VAL A 104 17.47 0.30 -8.99
C VAL A 104 17.93 -1.15 -8.89
N ILE A 105 18.02 -1.69 -7.67
CA ILE A 105 18.28 -3.10 -7.38
C ILE A 105 17.37 -3.56 -6.23
N ILE A 106 17.36 -4.86 -5.87
CA ILE A 106 16.42 -5.45 -4.90
C ILE A 106 16.31 -4.65 -3.58
N LEU A 107 17.39 -4.01 -3.13
CA LEU A 107 17.44 -3.24 -1.88
C LEU A 107 17.70 -1.73 -2.06
N ILE A 108 17.78 -1.23 -3.30
CA ILE A 108 18.05 0.19 -3.58
C ILE A 108 16.90 0.81 -4.35
N TYR A 109 16.42 1.93 -3.80
CA TYR A 109 15.30 2.71 -4.33
C TYR A 109 15.66 4.19 -4.34
N CYS A 110 15.26 4.90 -5.39
CA CYS A 110 15.35 6.37 -5.46
C CYS A 110 13.94 6.96 -5.45
N LEU A 111 13.77 8.04 -4.67
CA LEU A 111 12.49 8.67 -4.38
C LEU A 111 12.66 10.17 -4.29
N MET A 112 11.66 10.89 -4.79
CA MET A 112 11.49 12.32 -4.54
C MET A 112 10.57 12.50 -3.33
N LYS A 113 11.02 13.25 -2.32
CA LYS A 113 10.27 13.52 -1.09
C LYS A 113 9.80 14.96 -1.05
N PHE A 114 8.50 15.17 -0.83
CA PHE A 114 7.89 16.47 -0.57
C PHE A 114 7.46 16.57 0.90
N LEU A 115 8.06 17.48 1.65
CA LEU A 115 7.62 17.79 3.03
C LEU A 115 6.50 18.82 3.00
N VAL A 116 5.36 18.47 3.58
CA VAL A 116 4.18 19.33 3.73
C VAL A 116 3.96 19.64 5.20
N SER A 117 3.81 20.93 5.53
CA SER A 117 3.45 21.37 6.89
C SER A 117 1.95 21.62 7.00
N PHE A 118 1.31 21.09 8.05
CA PHE A 118 -0.12 21.27 8.28
C PHE A 118 -0.50 22.70 8.69
N SER A 119 0.41 23.45 9.32
CA SER A 119 0.11 24.80 9.82
C SER A 119 0.09 25.88 8.74
N ILE A 120 0.80 25.66 7.63
CA ILE A 120 1.02 26.67 6.58
C ILE A 120 0.53 26.16 5.20
N LEU A 121 0.11 24.89 5.12
CA LEU A 121 -0.20 24.18 3.88
C LEU A 121 0.86 24.41 2.78
N LEU A 122 2.12 24.58 3.20
CA LEU A 122 3.24 24.89 2.33
C LEU A 122 4.00 23.59 2.03
N ILE A 123 4.25 23.32 0.75
CA ILE A 123 5.14 22.25 0.29
C ILE A 123 6.55 22.84 0.30
N VAL A 124 7.36 22.50 1.30
CA VAL A 124 8.58 23.29 1.59
C VAL A 124 9.84 22.71 0.95
N VAL A 125 9.89 21.41 0.66
CA VAL A 125 11.17 20.79 0.29
C VAL A 125 10.95 19.61 -0.64
N ALA A 126 11.51 19.68 -1.85
CA ALA A 126 11.69 18.54 -2.74
C ALA A 126 13.15 18.05 -2.60
N ILE A 127 13.34 16.82 -2.13
CA ILE A 127 14.67 16.18 -2.06
C ILE A 127 14.62 14.90 -2.89
N ASP A 128 15.56 14.75 -3.83
CA ASP A 128 15.84 13.48 -4.50
C ASP A 128 16.87 12.69 -3.68
N LYS A 129 16.49 11.50 -3.19
CA LYS A 129 17.36 10.63 -2.39
C LYS A 129 17.23 9.19 -2.84
N CYS A 130 18.37 8.52 -2.95
CA CYS A 130 18.45 7.06 -3.05
C CYS A 130 18.76 6.47 -1.67
N PHE A 131 18.00 5.47 -1.25
CA PHE A 131 18.14 4.78 0.03
C PHE A 131 18.50 3.32 -0.17
N LEU A 132 19.35 2.79 0.72
CA LEU A 132 19.63 1.37 0.88
C LEU A 132 18.73 0.85 2.02
N VAL A 133 17.82 -0.08 1.73
CA VAL A 133 17.02 -0.75 2.77
C VAL A 133 17.77 -1.99 3.24
N LEU A 134 18.28 -1.97 4.47
CA LEU A 134 18.85 -3.13 5.15
C LEU A 134 17.76 -3.73 6.04
N PHE A 135 17.41 -5.00 5.80
CA PHE A 135 16.52 -5.78 6.67
C PHE A 135 17.29 -6.36 7.86
#